data_AF-A0A963RTK8-F1
#
_entry.id   AF-A0A963RTK8-F1
#
_cell.length_a   1.000
_cell.length_b   1.000
_cell.length_c   1.000
_cell.angle_alpha   90.00
_cell.angle_beta   90.00
_cell.angle_gamma   90.00
#
_symmetry.space_group_name_H-M   'P 1'
#
loop_
_entity.id
_entity.type
_entity.pdbx_description
1 polymer ?
#
loop_
_entity_poly.entity_id
_entity_poly.type
_entity_poly.pdbx_seq_one_letter_code
_entity_poly.pdbx_strand_id
1 'polypeptide(L)'
;VTFAAVGPMVAIANGNPGTDGARMLFGAIIGAGIVSILIAPLVSRMLRFFPPVVTGTIIAVIGINLMRVGINWIFGNPVGPTAPMTVSPEHTEWLSAMRSAGATGQAGMLPVPEGLSLAPTVPNPRYAALSGLGISVIVLATILLIARFTRGFIANISVLLGIVVGGVVATAAGMMNFDKVGKAPWFDIVLPFHFGVPVFDPVMILTMSLVMIVVMIESTGMFLALGEMTDRRIDQPALARGLRTDGLGTLIGGIFNTFPYTSFSQNVG
;
A
#
# COMPACT_ATOMS: atom_id res chain seq x y z
N VAL A 1 -8.63 4.93 0.55
CA VAL A 1 -7.23 5.12 0.97
C VAL A 1 -6.52 5.94 -0.09
N THR A 2 -5.84 7.02 0.29
CA THR A 2 -5.06 7.82 -0.66
C THR A 2 -3.71 7.19 -0.93
N PHE A 3 -3.29 7.18 -2.19
CA PHE A 3 -1.95 6.73 -2.54
C PHE A 3 -0.87 7.78 -2.28
N ALA A 4 -1.24 9.06 -2.10
CA ALA A 4 -0.28 10.12 -1.76
C ALA A 4 0.44 9.85 -0.43
N ALA A 5 -0.21 9.13 0.49
CA ALA A 5 0.34 8.74 1.78
C ALA A 5 1.36 7.59 1.70
N VAL A 6 1.40 6.81 0.61
CA VAL A 6 2.22 5.59 0.54
C VAL A 6 3.71 5.87 0.70
N GLY A 7 4.26 6.85 -0.02
CA GLY A 7 5.70 7.17 0.07
C GLY A 7 6.15 7.55 1.48
N PRO A 8 5.51 8.53 2.13
CA PRO A 8 5.76 8.90 3.53
C PRO A 8 5.59 7.74 4.51
N MET A 9 4.55 6.92 4.36
CA MET A 9 4.32 5.76 5.22
C MET A 9 5.43 4.71 5.06
N VAL A 10 5.88 4.46 3.83
CA VAL A 10 7.00 3.55 3.54
C VAL A 10 8.30 4.10 4.15
N ALA A 11 8.53 5.43 4.11
CA ALA A 11 9.68 6.05 4.75
C ALA A 11 9.66 5.85 6.28
N ILE A 12 8.50 6.08 6.92
CA ILE A 12 8.32 5.85 8.37
C ILE A 12 8.56 4.37 8.71
N ALA A 13 7.99 3.45 7.93
CA ALA A 13 8.11 2.01 8.14
C ALA A 13 9.56 1.50 7.95
N ASN A 14 10.31 2.07 7.00
CA ASN A 14 11.72 1.71 6.80
C ASN A 14 12.63 2.27 7.91
N GLY A 15 12.32 3.46 8.43
CA GLY A 15 13.07 4.06 9.53
C GLY A 15 12.81 3.37 10.88
N ASN A 16 11.62 2.81 11.06
CA ASN A 16 11.19 2.13 12.29
C ASN A 16 10.55 0.79 11.92
N PRO A 17 11.32 -0.30 11.78
CA PRO A 17 10.77 -1.60 11.47
C PRO A 17 10.05 -2.23 12.68
N GLY A 18 9.07 -3.09 12.42
CA GLY A 18 8.38 -3.87 13.46
C GLY A 18 7.14 -3.21 14.05
N THR A 19 6.67 -3.75 15.18
CA THR A 19 5.42 -3.33 15.84
C THR A 19 5.48 -1.89 16.36
N ASP A 20 6.63 -1.44 16.84
CA ASP A 20 6.80 -0.07 17.32
C ASP A 20 6.73 0.95 16.17
N GLY A 21 7.26 0.60 15.01
CA GLY A 21 7.06 1.38 13.79
C GLY A 21 5.60 1.52 13.38
N ALA A 22 4.85 0.42 13.46
CA ALA A 22 3.41 0.45 13.19
C ALA A 22 2.66 1.37 14.18
N ARG A 23 3.01 1.33 15.47
CA ARG A 23 2.41 2.21 16.49
C ARG A 23 2.72 3.69 16.23
N MET A 24 3.94 4.01 15.80
CA MET A 24 4.33 5.37 15.41
C MET A 24 3.61 5.82 14.13
N LEU A 25 3.52 4.94 13.13
CA LEU A 25 2.81 5.20 11.89
C LEU A 25 1.33 5.51 12.14
N PHE A 26 0.63 4.66 12.88
CA PHE A 26 -0.79 4.87 13.19
C PHE A 26 -0.99 6.07 14.13
N GLY A 27 -0.07 6.33 15.06
CA GLY A 27 -0.08 7.56 15.86
C GLY A 27 0.07 8.83 15.00
N ALA A 28 0.96 8.79 14.00
CA ALA A 28 1.13 9.87 13.03
C ALA A 28 -0.12 10.07 12.15
N ILE A 29 -0.77 8.98 11.73
CA ILE A 29 -2.03 9.03 10.96
C ILE A 29 -3.16 9.63 11.79
N ILE A 30 -3.33 9.21 13.06
CA ILE A 30 -4.33 9.78 13.97
C ILE A 30 -4.08 11.27 14.17
N GLY A 31 -2.83 11.65 14.49
CA GLY A 31 -2.43 13.04 14.67
C GLY A 31 -2.69 13.88 13.42
N ALA A 32 -2.30 13.38 12.24
CA ALA A 32 -2.55 14.05 10.97
C ALA A 32 -4.03 14.17 10.65
N GLY A 33 -4.87 13.19 11.01
CA GLY A 33 -6.32 13.27 10.90
C GLY A 33 -6.90 14.40 11.75
N ILE A 34 -6.46 14.53 13.01
CA ILE A 34 -6.83 15.65 13.90
C ILE A 34 -6.41 16.99 13.29
N VAL A 35 -5.14 17.12 12.88
CA VAL A 35 -4.64 18.35 12.24
C VAL A 35 -5.47 18.67 11.00
N SER A 36 -5.79 17.67 10.18
CA SER A 36 -6.58 17.84 8.96
C SER A 36 -7.96 18.42 9.23
N ILE A 37 -8.68 17.91 10.25
CA ILE A 37 -9.98 18.44 10.66
C ILE A 37 -9.88 19.92 11.07
N LEU A 38 -8.80 20.28 11.78
CA LEU A 38 -8.56 21.65 12.25
C LEU A 38 -8.22 22.61 11.10
N ILE A 39 -7.40 22.18 10.15
CA ILE A 39 -6.95 23.04 9.03
C ILE A 39 -7.92 23.04 7.84
N ALA A 40 -8.88 22.13 7.77
CA ALA A 40 -9.85 22.04 6.67
C ALA A 40 -10.53 23.38 6.26
N PRO A 41 -10.94 24.27 7.19
CA PRO A 41 -11.50 25.58 6.82
C PRO A 41 -10.48 26.54 6.21
N LEU A 42 -9.20 26.38 6.54
CA LEU A 42 -8.11 27.15 5.93
C LEU A 42 -7.85 26.64 4.52
N VAL A 43 -7.76 25.31 4.35
CA VAL A 43 -7.54 24.68 3.05
C VAL A 43 -8.70 25.00 2.09
N SER A 44 -9.94 25.03 2.56
CA SER A 44 -11.09 25.42 1.72
C SER A 44 -11.05 26.87 1.25
N ARG A 45 -10.28 27.76 1.91
CA ARG A 45 -10.00 29.13 1.42
C ARG A 45 -8.87 29.18 0.41
N MET A 46 -7.99 28.18 0.41
CA MET A 46 -6.83 28.12 -0.48
C MET A 46 -7.19 27.65 -1.89
N LEU A 47 -8.45 27.30 -2.17
CA LEU A 47 -9.01 26.95 -3.48
C LEU A 47 -8.47 27.77 -4.65
N ARG A 48 -8.36 29.10 -4.48
CA ARG A 48 -7.88 30.01 -5.53
C ARG A 48 -6.42 29.76 -5.96
N PHE A 49 -5.64 29.03 -5.17
CA PHE A 49 -4.23 28.73 -5.43
C PHE A 49 -4.03 27.38 -6.13
N PHE A 50 -5.10 26.59 -6.32
CA PHE A 50 -5.05 25.28 -6.95
C PHE A 50 -5.91 25.26 -8.22
N PRO A 51 -5.50 25.98 -9.29
CA PRO A 51 -6.18 25.89 -10.57
C PRO A 51 -6.09 24.46 -11.13
N PRO A 52 -6.96 24.06 -12.08
CA PRO A 52 -7.01 22.70 -12.62
C PRO A 52 -5.66 22.14 -13.09
N VAL A 53 -4.76 23.00 -13.58
CA VAL A 53 -3.40 22.62 -13.99
C VAL A 53 -2.53 22.15 -12.82
N VAL A 54 -2.66 22.74 -11.63
CA VAL A 54 -1.89 22.34 -10.43
C VAL A 54 -2.42 21.00 -9.91
N THR A 55 -3.74 20.86 -9.79
CA THR A 55 -4.35 19.61 -9.33
C THR A 55 -4.04 18.47 -10.29
N GLY A 56 -4.16 18.68 -11.61
CA GLY A 56 -3.86 17.67 -12.63
C GLY A 56 -2.39 17.25 -12.65
N THR A 57 -1.45 18.19 -12.52
CA THR A 57 -0.01 17.88 -12.47
C THR A 57 0.38 17.11 -11.21
N ILE A 58 -0.18 17.45 -10.04
CA ILE A 58 0.04 16.70 -8.79
C ILE A 58 -0.47 15.27 -8.93
N ILE A 59 -1.68 15.07 -9.45
CA ILE A 59 -2.26 13.73 -9.66
C ILE A 59 -1.39 12.92 -10.63
N ALA A 60 -0.91 13.53 -11.72
CA ALA A 60 -0.01 12.86 -12.66
C ALA A 60 1.30 12.42 -12.00
N VAL A 61 1.92 13.29 -11.20
CA VAL A 61 3.16 12.98 -10.47
C VAL A 61 2.94 11.86 -9.44
N ILE A 62 1.82 11.88 -8.71
CA ILE A 62 1.44 10.80 -7.80
C ILE A 62 1.30 9.49 -8.57
N GLY A 63 0.54 9.48 -9.68
CA GLY A 63 0.35 8.30 -10.53
C GLY A 63 1.66 7.73 -11.09
N ILE A 64 2.54 8.59 -11.61
CA ILE A 64 3.85 8.17 -12.16
C ILE A 64 4.75 7.57 -11.07
N ASN A 65 4.76 8.15 -9.86
CA ASN A 65 5.56 7.60 -8.76
C ASN A 65 5.05 6.22 -8.31
N LEU A 66 3.73 6.01 -8.34
CA LEU A 66 3.12 4.73 -7.96
C LEU A 66 3.28 3.64 -9.01
N MET A 67 3.48 4.00 -10.27
CA MET A 67 3.75 3.03 -11.34
C MET A 67 4.93 2.13 -10.98
N ARG A 68 5.94 2.66 -10.27
CA ARG A 68 7.09 1.87 -9.76
C ARG A 68 6.65 0.76 -8.81
N VAL A 69 5.68 1.02 -7.94
CA VAL A 69 5.15 0.00 -7.00
C VAL A 69 4.44 -1.10 -7.78
N GLY A 70 3.61 -0.75 -8.75
CA GLY A 70 2.95 -1.72 -9.62
C GLY A 70 3.93 -2.58 -10.42
N ILE A 71 4.96 -1.96 -11.00
CA ILE A 71 6.04 -2.68 -11.70
C ILE A 71 6.74 -3.65 -10.75
N ASN A 72 7.07 -3.21 -9.54
CA ASN A 72 7.71 -4.08 -8.55
C ASN A 72 6.83 -5.27 -8.14
N TRP A 73 5.49 -5.15 -8.18
CA TRP A 73 4.60 -6.30 -7.97
C TRP A 73 4.56 -7.26 -9.16
N ILE A 74 4.67 -6.73 -10.39
CA ILE A 74 4.71 -7.53 -11.62
C ILE A 74 6.01 -8.35 -11.70
N PHE A 75 7.14 -7.71 -11.44
CA PHE A 75 8.47 -8.33 -11.53
C PHE A 75 8.91 -9.00 -10.21
N GLY A 76 8.21 -8.75 -9.11
CA GLY A 76 8.67 -9.07 -7.76
C GLY A 76 9.67 -8.04 -7.23
N ASN A 77 9.71 -7.83 -5.91
CA ASN A 77 10.70 -6.92 -5.31
C ASN A 77 12.11 -7.51 -5.48
N PRO A 78 13.05 -6.81 -6.15
CA PRO A 78 14.41 -7.30 -6.34
C PRO A 78 15.22 -7.24 -5.04
N VAL A 79 15.04 -6.17 -4.26
CA VAL A 79 15.77 -5.87 -3.02
C VAL A 79 14.85 -5.15 -2.02
N GLY A 80 15.15 -5.25 -0.73
CA GLY A 80 14.48 -4.50 0.34
C GLY A 80 13.85 -5.39 1.43
N PRO A 81 13.31 -4.79 2.50
CA PRO A 81 12.81 -5.52 3.68
C PRO A 81 11.68 -6.52 3.38
N THR A 82 10.95 -6.29 2.29
CA THR A 82 9.82 -7.11 1.84
C THR A 82 10.17 -8.00 0.64
N ALA A 83 11.41 -7.91 0.12
CA ALA A 83 11.87 -8.81 -0.93
C ALA A 83 12.15 -10.20 -0.31
N PRO A 84 11.66 -11.30 -0.90
CA PRO A 84 12.04 -12.63 -0.47
C PRO A 84 13.54 -12.82 -0.69
N MET A 85 14.33 -12.75 0.38
CA MET A 85 15.75 -13.07 0.31
C MET A 85 15.93 -14.56 0.59
N THR A 86 16.84 -15.19 -0.15
CA THR A 86 17.23 -16.58 0.12
C THR A 86 18.64 -16.63 0.70
N VAL A 87 18.93 -17.66 1.48
CA VAL A 87 20.30 -17.94 1.91
C VAL A 87 21.11 -18.34 0.68
N SER A 88 22.37 -17.89 0.60
CA SER A 88 23.28 -18.32 -0.47
C SER A 88 23.39 -19.85 -0.51
N PRO A 89 23.27 -20.48 -1.69
CA PRO A 89 23.50 -21.92 -1.85
C PRO A 89 24.84 -22.37 -1.26
N GLU A 90 25.91 -21.60 -1.48
CA GLU A 90 27.25 -21.89 -0.95
C GLU A 90 27.27 -21.90 0.59
N HIS A 91 26.58 -20.96 1.24
CA HIS A 91 26.52 -20.92 2.71
C HIS A 91 25.67 -22.06 3.26
N THR A 92 24.58 -22.43 2.58
CA THR A 92 23.75 -23.58 3.00
C THR A 92 24.49 -24.90 2.85
N GLU A 93 25.28 -25.06 1.79
CA GLU A 93 26.12 -26.24 1.55
C GLU A 93 27.28 -26.31 2.53
N TRP A 94 27.93 -25.18 2.83
CA TRP A 94 28.96 -25.10 3.86
C TRP A 94 28.38 -25.50 5.23
N LEU A 95 27.22 -24.99 5.63
CA LEU A 95 26.62 -25.31 6.93
C LEU A 95 26.16 -26.77 7.01
N SER A 96 25.61 -27.32 5.92
CA SER A 96 25.22 -28.74 5.89
C SER A 96 26.44 -29.66 5.94
N ALA A 97 27.54 -29.30 5.26
CA ALA A 97 28.82 -29.99 5.32
C ALA A 97 29.47 -29.91 6.72
N MET A 98 29.41 -28.75 7.39
CA MET A 98 29.91 -28.59 8.76
C MET A 98 29.09 -29.40 9.77
N ARG A 99 27.76 -29.48 9.59
CA ARG A 99 26.88 -30.30 10.43
C ARG A 99 27.14 -31.80 10.23
N SER A 100 27.39 -32.25 9.00
CA SER A 100 27.72 -33.66 8.73
C SER A 100 29.14 -34.04 9.17
N ALA A 101 30.12 -33.14 9.04
CA ALA A 101 31.49 -33.31 9.54
C ALA A 101 31.55 -33.32 11.08
N GLY A 102 30.78 -32.44 11.75
CA GLY A 102 30.65 -32.43 13.21
C GLY A 102 29.97 -33.68 13.76
N ALA A 103 29.02 -34.25 13.03
CA ALA A 103 28.35 -35.51 13.39
C ALA A 103 29.24 -36.75 13.21
N THR A 104 30.30 -36.67 12.39
CA THR A 104 31.23 -37.78 12.11
C THR A 104 32.50 -37.76 12.97
N GLY A 105 32.65 -36.80 13.89
CA GLY A 105 33.72 -36.80 14.89
C GLY A 105 35.14 -36.55 14.33
N GLN A 106 35.26 -35.85 13.20
CA GLN A 106 36.57 -35.50 12.64
C GLN A 106 37.36 -34.59 13.60
N ALA A 107 38.60 -34.98 13.90
CA ALA A 107 39.47 -34.30 14.87
C ALA A 107 39.79 -32.86 14.45
N GLY A 108 39.50 -31.89 15.32
CA GLY A 108 39.82 -30.47 15.13
C GLY A 108 38.64 -29.55 14.78
N MET A 109 37.43 -30.10 14.58
CA MET A 109 36.23 -29.29 14.33
C MET A 109 35.37 -29.16 15.59
N LEU A 110 35.07 -27.90 15.96
CA LEU A 110 34.10 -27.59 17.01
C LEU A 110 32.68 -27.87 16.48
N PRO A 111 31.80 -28.51 17.26
CA PRO A 111 30.43 -28.79 16.84
C PRO A 111 29.67 -27.48 16.57
N VAL A 112 28.89 -27.45 15.49
CA VAL A 112 28.02 -26.32 15.15
C VAL A 112 26.95 -26.19 16.24
N PRO A 113 26.76 -25.01 16.88
CA PRO A 113 25.75 -24.82 17.91
C PRO A 113 24.34 -25.15 17.42
N GLU A 114 23.56 -25.83 18.25
CA GLU A 114 22.13 -26.05 18.00
C GLU A 114 21.42 -24.68 17.95
N GLY A 115 20.73 -24.42 16.83
CA GLY A 115 20.04 -23.15 16.60
C GLY A 115 20.75 -22.16 15.67
N LEU A 116 21.98 -22.43 15.21
CA LEU A 116 22.64 -21.59 14.20
C LEU A 116 21.88 -21.67 12.87
N SER A 117 21.23 -20.56 12.47
CA SER A 117 20.58 -20.39 11.16
C SER A 117 21.27 -19.29 10.35
N LEU A 118 21.41 -19.49 9.04
CA LEU A 118 22.04 -18.52 8.16
C LEU A 118 21.08 -17.38 7.83
N ALA A 119 21.60 -16.15 7.84
CA ALA A 119 20.88 -14.99 7.35
C ALA A 119 20.70 -15.09 5.82
N PRO A 120 19.53 -14.75 5.27
CA PRO A 120 19.35 -14.61 3.84
C PRO A 120 20.22 -13.48 3.28
N THR A 121 21.07 -13.76 2.30
CA THR A 121 22.01 -12.79 1.71
C THR A 121 21.85 -12.61 0.20
N VAL A 122 21.08 -13.48 -0.47
CA VAL A 122 20.88 -13.42 -1.92
C VAL A 122 19.58 -12.68 -2.23
N PRO A 123 19.62 -11.62 -3.07
CA PRO A 123 18.44 -10.92 -3.56
C PRO A 123 17.48 -11.84 -4.32
N ASN A 124 16.20 -11.45 -4.39
CA ASN A 124 15.09 -12.30 -4.83
C ASN A 124 15.39 -13.10 -6.13
N PRO A 125 15.62 -14.43 -6.04
CA PRO A 125 15.96 -15.25 -7.20
C PRO A 125 14.78 -15.44 -8.17
N ARG A 126 13.56 -15.07 -7.74
CA ARG A 126 12.35 -15.07 -8.57
C ARG A 126 12.03 -13.69 -9.16
N TYR A 127 12.96 -12.74 -9.08
CA TYR A 127 12.82 -11.47 -9.76
C TYR A 127 12.67 -11.67 -11.27
N ALA A 128 11.71 -10.95 -11.87
CA ALA A 128 11.35 -11.04 -13.28
C ALA A 128 10.99 -12.47 -13.75
N ALA A 129 10.48 -13.32 -12.85
CA ALA A 129 10.05 -14.66 -13.22
C ALA A 129 8.97 -14.61 -14.31
N LEU A 130 9.15 -15.42 -15.37
CA LEU A 130 8.28 -15.44 -16.54
C LEU A 130 6.81 -15.72 -16.18
N SER A 131 6.56 -16.49 -15.13
CA SER A 131 5.21 -16.79 -14.64
C SER A 131 4.49 -15.55 -14.07
N GLY A 132 5.17 -14.73 -13.26
CA GLY A 132 4.60 -13.49 -12.71
C GLY A 132 4.34 -12.45 -13.81
N LEU A 133 5.27 -12.34 -14.75
CA LEU A 133 5.12 -11.47 -15.92
C LEU A 133 3.97 -11.94 -16.82
N GLY A 134 3.88 -13.24 -17.10
CA GLY A 134 2.83 -13.82 -17.94
C GLY A 134 1.43 -13.54 -17.40
N ILE A 135 1.20 -13.76 -16.10
CA ILE A 135 -0.10 -13.46 -15.46
C ILE A 135 -0.40 -11.96 -15.54
N SER A 136 0.59 -11.11 -15.26
CA SER A 136 0.40 -9.65 -15.29
C SER A 136 0.05 -9.14 -16.69
N VAL A 137 0.68 -9.67 -17.73
CA VAL A 137 0.37 -9.36 -19.14
C VAL A 137 -1.04 -9.82 -19.49
N ILE A 138 -1.45 -11.01 -19.06
CA ILE A 138 -2.82 -11.50 -19.28
C ILE A 138 -3.83 -10.57 -18.61
N VAL A 139 -3.63 -10.21 -17.34
CA VAL A 139 -4.52 -9.29 -16.61
C VAL A 139 -4.60 -7.94 -17.33
N LEU A 140 -3.46 -7.35 -17.68
CA LEU A 140 -3.43 -6.07 -18.38
C LEU A 140 -4.13 -6.15 -19.74
N ALA A 141 -3.84 -7.19 -20.53
CA ALA A 141 -4.49 -7.40 -21.83
C ALA A 141 -6.02 -7.54 -21.66
N THR A 142 -6.47 -8.32 -20.67
CA THR A 142 -7.90 -8.46 -20.36
C THR A 142 -8.53 -7.11 -20.03
N ILE A 143 -7.91 -6.32 -19.15
CA ILE A 143 -8.43 -4.98 -18.80
C ILE A 143 -8.55 -4.10 -20.04
N LEU A 144 -7.49 -4.03 -20.85
CA LEU A 144 -7.46 -3.19 -22.05
C LEU A 144 -8.47 -3.65 -23.11
N LEU A 145 -8.62 -4.95 -23.31
CA LEU A 145 -9.59 -5.51 -24.25
C LEU A 145 -11.02 -5.23 -23.79
N ILE A 146 -11.35 -5.45 -22.52
CA ILE A 146 -12.67 -5.16 -21.98
C ILE A 146 -12.96 -3.65 -22.08
N ALA A 147 -12.04 -2.80 -21.61
CA ALA A 147 -12.21 -1.36 -21.64
C ALA A 147 -12.34 -0.80 -23.08
N ARG A 148 -11.69 -1.43 -24.07
CA ARG A 148 -11.73 -1.00 -25.46
C ARG A 148 -12.97 -1.48 -26.21
N PHE A 149 -13.41 -2.72 -26.00
CA PHE A 149 -14.43 -3.36 -26.83
C PHE A 149 -15.82 -3.41 -26.18
N THR A 150 -15.92 -3.19 -24.88
CA THR A 150 -17.22 -3.15 -24.17
C THR A 150 -17.66 -1.72 -23.89
N ARG A 151 -18.94 -1.54 -23.53
CA ARG A 151 -19.52 -0.22 -23.23
C ARG A 151 -20.37 -0.29 -21.97
N GLY A 152 -20.63 0.88 -21.40
CA GLY A 152 -21.45 1.02 -20.19
C GLY A 152 -20.81 0.35 -18.99
N PHE A 153 -21.63 -0.31 -18.17
CA PHE A 153 -21.22 -0.89 -16.89
C PHE A 153 -20.00 -1.83 -16.99
N ILE A 154 -19.91 -2.65 -18.05
CA ILE A 154 -18.82 -3.64 -18.21
C ILE A 154 -17.46 -2.95 -18.39
N ALA A 155 -17.41 -1.83 -19.10
CA ALA A 155 -16.16 -1.07 -19.27
C ALA A 155 -15.71 -0.45 -17.93
N ASN A 156 -16.65 0.01 -17.11
CA ASN A 156 -16.37 0.63 -15.81
C ASN A 156 -15.81 -0.38 -14.79
N ILE A 157 -16.25 -1.64 -14.85
CA ILE A 157 -15.72 -2.72 -13.98
C ILE A 157 -14.57 -3.53 -14.62
N SER A 158 -13.97 -3.04 -15.71
CA SER A 158 -12.93 -3.76 -16.46
C SER A 158 -11.73 -4.18 -15.60
N VAL A 159 -11.30 -3.31 -14.68
CA VAL A 159 -10.22 -3.61 -13.73
C VAL A 159 -10.60 -4.77 -12.82
N LEU A 160 -11.81 -4.79 -12.27
CA LEU A 160 -12.32 -5.87 -11.43
C LEU A 160 -12.34 -7.20 -12.21
N LEU A 161 -12.90 -7.18 -13.43
CA LEU A 161 -12.95 -8.38 -14.27
C LEU A 161 -11.54 -8.89 -14.64
N GLY A 162 -10.59 -8.00 -14.90
CA GLY A 162 -9.19 -8.35 -15.12
C GLY A 162 -8.57 -9.06 -13.92
N ILE A 163 -8.81 -8.57 -12.70
CA ILE A 163 -8.34 -9.21 -11.46
C ILE A 163 -8.95 -10.60 -11.29
N VAL A 164 -10.25 -10.77 -11.59
CA VAL A 164 -10.92 -12.09 -11.54
C VAL A 164 -10.26 -13.07 -12.52
N VAL A 165 -10.06 -12.65 -13.77
CA VAL A 165 -9.39 -13.48 -14.79
C VAL A 165 -7.97 -13.85 -14.36
N GLY A 166 -7.21 -12.89 -13.82
CA GLY A 166 -5.89 -13.14 -13.26
C GLY A 166 -5.89 -14.17 -12.14
N GLY A 167 -6.85 -14.07 -11.21
CA GLY A 167 -7.02 -15.03 -10.12
C GLY A 167 -7.35 -16.44 -10.61
N VAL A 168 -8.22 -16.56 -11.62
CA VAL A 168 -8.55 -17.85 -12.24
C VAL A 168 -7.32 -18.48 -12.90
N VAL A 169 -6.57 -17.70 -13.68
CA VAL A 169 -5.34 -18.20 -14.35
C VAL A 169 -4.28 -18.57 -13.32
N ALA A 170 -4.06 -17.75 -12.29
CA ALA A 170 -3.10 -18.04 -11.23
C ALA A 170 -3.45 -19.31 -10.44
N THR A 171 -4.75 -19.54 -10.21
CA THR A 171 -5.25 -20.76 -9.56
C THR A 171 -5.03 -21.98 -10.47
N ALA A 172 -5.38 -21.87 -11.75
CA ALA A 172 -5.19 -22.96 -12.72
C ALA A 172 -3.70 -23.31 -12.93
N ALA A 173 -2.82 -22.32 -12.82
CA ALA A 173 -1.37 -22.49 -12.86
C ALA A 173 -0.77 -23.04 -11.55
N GLY A 174 -1.58 -23.30 -10.52
CA GLY A 174 -1.13 -23.81 -9.22
C GLY A 174 -0.36 -22.81 -8.36
N MET A 175 -0.37 -21.52 -8.73
CA MET A 175 0.35 -20.46 -8.01
C MET A 175 -0.47 -19.87 -6.84
N MET A 176 -1.77 -20.13 -6.80
CA MET A 176 -2.69 -19.62 -5.79
C MET A 176 -3.44 -20.78 -5.12
N ASN A 177 -3.52 -20.75 -3.78
CA ASN A 177 -4.27 -21.71 -2.96
C ASN A 177 -5.26 -20.99 -2.05
N PHE A 178 -6.27 -21.72 -1.58
CA PHE A 178 -7.35 -21.19 -0.74
C PHE A 178 -7.28 -21.68 0.71
N ASP A 179 -6.15 -22.24 1.14
CA ASP A 179 -6.01 -22.83 2.48
C ASP A 179 -6.25 -21.82 3.59
N LYS A 180 -5.81 -20.57 3.38
CA LYS A 180 -6.06 -19.48 4.33
C LYS A 180 -7.53 -19.07 4.39
N VAL A 181 -8.25 -19.16 3.28
CA VAL A 181 -9.70 -18.86 3.22
C VAL A 181 -10.48 -19.93 3.97
N GLY A 182 -10.11 -21.21 3.78
CA GLY A 182 -10.75 -22.32 4.50
C GLY A 182 -10.50 -22.31 6.02
N LYS A 183 -9.38 -21.70 6.47
CA LYS A 183 -9.03 -21.55 7.89
C LYS A 183 -9.55 -20.25 8.51
N ALA A 184 -10.01 -19.30 7.70
CA ALA A 184 -10.46 -18.00 8.20
C ALA A 184 -11.80 -18.14 8.95
N PRO A 185 -11.96 -17.46 10.09
CA PRO A 185 -13.25 -17.43 10.77
C PRO A 185 -14.28 -16.65 9.94
N TRP A 186 -15.56 -17.03 10.07
CA TRP A 186 -16.68 -16.34 9.42
C TRP A 186 -16.86 -14.90 9.91
N PHE A 187 -16.51 -14.65 11.17
CA PHE A 187 -16.53 -13.32 11.78
C PHE A 187 -15.22 -13.08 12.50
N ASP A 188 -14.62 -11.92 12.25
CA ASP A 188 -13.46 -11.43 12.98
C ASP A 188 -13.65 -9.94 13.30
N ILE A 189 -13.28 -9.54 14.50
CA ILE A 189 -13.46 -8.17 14.97
C ILE A 189 -12.14 -7.43 14.76
N VAL A 190 -12.19 -6.35 13.97
CA VAL A 190 -11.03 -5.46 13.83
C VAL A 190 -10.84 -4.71 15.13
N LEU A 191 -9.83 -5.12 15.90
CA LEU A 191 -9.52 -4.50 17.19
C LEU A 191 -8.95 -3.09 16.98
N PRO A 192 -9.44 -2.09 17.72
CA PRO A 192 -8.78 -0.79 17.77
C PRO A 192 -7.36 -1.00 18.33
N PHE A 193 -6.37 -0.33 17.75
CA PHE A 193 -4.98 -0.40 18.19
C PHE A 193 -4.41 -1.83 18.21
N HIS A 194 -4.63 -2.60 17.14
CA HIS A 194 -4.20 -3.99 17.00
C HIS A 194 -2.69 -4.16 17.22
N PHE A 195 -1.90 -3.16 16.82
CA PHE A 195 -0.45 -3.16 16.98
C PHE A 195 0.02 -2.59 18.35
N GLY A 196 -0.91 -2.28 19.26
CA GLY A 196 -0.66 -1.65 20.54
C GLY A 196 -1.01 -0.15 20.56
N VAL A 197 -0.88 0.48 21.73
CA VAL A 197 -1.22 1.90 21.91
C VAL A 197 -0.40 2.79 20.96
N PRO A 198 -1.02 3.72 20.21
CA PRO A 198 -0.31 4.57 19.26
C PRO A 198 0.76 5.42 19.94
N VAL A 199 1.88 5.63 19.23
CA VAL A 199 2.96 6.53 19.67
C VAL A 199 2.86 7.82 18.87
N PHE A 200 2.67 8.93 19.56
CA PHE A 200 2.51 10.25 18.92
C PHE A 200 3.86 10.95 18.83
N ASP A 201 4.57 10.71 17.73
CA ASP A 201 5.80 11.44 17.39
C ASP A 201 5.46 12.75 16.64
N PRO A 202 5.82 13.94 17.17
CA PRO A 202 5.49 15.22 16.55
C PRO A 202 6.06 15.40 15.15
N VAL A 203 7.24 14.85 14.86
CA VAL A 203 7.89 14.97 13.54
C VAL A 203 7.13 14.13 12.52
N MET A 204 6.78 12.89 12.87
CA MET A 204 6.01 12.02 11.98
C MET A 204 4.58 12.56 11.77
N ILE A 205 3.95 13.11 12.81
CA ILE A 205 2.65 13.80 12.69
C ILE A 205 2.76 14.97 11.72
N LEU A 206 3.82 15.79 11.83
CA LEU A 206 4.04 16.91 10.91
C LEU A 206 4.23 16.43 9.47
N THR A 207 5.10 15.43 9.25
CA THR A 207 5.31 14.84 7.92
C THR A 207 4.01 14.34 7.33
N MET A 208 3.20 13.61 8.11
CA MET A 208 1.93 13.07 7.62
C MET A 208 0.87 14.16 7.43
N SER A 209 0.88 15.22 8.24
CA SER A 209 -0.01 16.38 8.07
C SER A 209 0.27 17.14 6.76
N LEU A 210 1.55 17.28 6.37
CA LEU A 210 1.90 17.88 5.08
C LEU A 210 1.33 17.10 3.91
N VAL A 211 1.35 15.77 4.00
CA VAL A 211 0.77 14.89 2.98
C VAL A 211 -0.74 15.00 2.96
N MET A 212 -1.38 15.08 4.13
CA MET A 212 -2.81 15.30 4.22
C MET A 212 -3.27 16.62 3.59
N ILE A 213 -2.43 17.66 3.55
CA ILE A 213 -2.74 18.88 2.79
C ILE A 213 -2.84 18.57 1.29
N VAL A 214 -1.89 17.80 0.74
CA VAL A 214 -1.93 17.36 -0.67
C VAL A 214 -3.19 16.54 -0.96
N VAL A 215 -3.53 15.64 -0.04
CA VAL A 215 -4.75 14.80 -0.13
C VAL A 215 -6.03 15.65 -0.08
N MET A 216 -6.07 16.67 0.77
CA MET A 216 -7.21 17.59 0.83
C MET A 216 -7.34 18.44 -0.44
N ILE A 217 -6.22 18.83 -1.07
CA ILE A 217 -6.23 19.51 -2.37
C ILE A 217 -6.78 18.58 -3.46
N GLU A 218 -6.38 17.31 -3.46
CA GLU A 218 -6.90 16.29 -4.38
C GLU A 218 -8.42 16.12 -4.21
N SER A 219 -8.90 15.92 -2.97
CA SER A 219 -10.33 15.79 -2.67
C SER A 219 -11.15 17.02 -3.02
N THR A 220 -10.55 18.20 -2.90
CA THR A 220 -11.20 19.44 -3.32
C THR A 220 -11.54 19.45 -4.81
N GLY A 221 -10.63 19.00 -5.67
CA GLY A 221 -10.89 18.85 -7.10
C GLY A 221 -12.04 17.88 -7.39
N MET A 222 -12.10 16.78 -6.64
CA MET A 222 -13.18 15.78 -6.78
C MET A 222 -14.53 16.30 -6.31
N PHE A 223 -14.58 17.06 -5.21
CA PHE A 223 -15.84 17.67 -4.76
C PHE A 223 -16.38 18.67 -5.76
N LEU A 224 -15.53 19.47 -6.40
CA LEU A 224 -15.95 20.40 -7.46
C LEU A 224 -16.46 19.65 -8.70
N ALA A 225 -15.72 18.64 -9.17
CA ALA A 225 -16.13 17.82 -10.30
C ALA A 225 -17.46 17.08 -10.04
N LEU A 226 -17.63 16.51 -8.83
CA LEU A 226 -18.88 15.88 -8.42
C LEU A 226 -20.02 16.89 -8.33
N GLY A 227 -19.75 18.11 -7.85
CA GLY A 227 -20.71 19.20 -7.82
C GLY A 227 -21.21 19.58 -9.22
N GLU A 228 -20.31 19.69 -10.19
CA GLU A 228 -20.65 19.94 -11.58
C GLU A 228 -21.49 18.81 -12.19
N MET A 229 -21.15 17.55 -11.91
CA MET A 229 -21.90 16.39 -12.43
C MET A 229 -23.27 16.20 -11.79
N THR A 230 -23.45 16.64 -10.54
CA THR A 230 -24.70 16.52 -9.79
C THR A 230 -25.54 17.80 -9.83
N ASP A 231 -25.16 18.77 -10.67
CA ASP A 231 -25.78 20.10 -10.76
C ASP A 231 -25.89 20.83 -9.40
N ARG A 232 -24.93 20.56 -8.50
CA ARG A 232 -24.92 21.11 -7.14
C ARG A 232 -23.69 22.00 -6.93
N ARG A 233 -23.95 23.29 -6.69
CA ARG A 233 -22.90 24.25 -6.31
C ARG A 233 -22.29 23.87 -4.96
N ILE A 234 -20.97 23.66 -4.95
CA ILE A 234 -20.20 23.44 -3.72
C ILE A 234 -19.66 24.78 -3.23
N ASP A 235 -20.20 25.27 -2.12
CA ASP A 235 -19.71 26.46 -1.45
C ASP A 235 -18.53 26.15 -0.51
N GLN A 236 -17.80 27.18 -0.08
CA GLN A 236 -16.65 27.03 0.80
C GLN A 236 -16.99 26.33 2.14
N PRO A 237 -18.15 26.60 2.79
CA PRO A 237 -18.61 25.83 3.95
C PRO A 237 -18.85 24.35 3.65
N ALA A 238 -19.47 23.98 2.52
CA ALA A 238 -19.64 22.59 2.13
C ALA A 238 -18.29 21.92 1.89
N LEU A 239 -17.36 22.60 1.24
CA LEU A 239 -16.01 22.09 1.03
C LEU A 239 -15.29 21.83 2.36
N ALA A 240 -15.34 22.78 3.29
CA ALA A 240 -14.74 22.62 4.61
C ALA A 240 -15.34 21.42 5.38
N ARG A 241 -16.66 21.17 5.26
CA ARG A 241 -17.30 19.98 5.85
C ARG A 241 -16.82 18.70 5.18
N GLY A 242 -16.71 18.67 3.84
CA GLY A 242 -16.18 17.52 3.10
C GLY A 242 -14.75 17.17 3.54
N LEU A 243 -13.85 18.16 3.56
CA LEU A 243 -12.46 17.96 3.97
C LEU A 243 -12.32 17.55 5.45
N ARG A 244 -13.21 18.02 6.34
CA ARG A 244 -13.28 17.54 7.73
C ARG A 244 -13.67 16.07 7.81
N THR A 245 -14.57 15.61 6.94
CA THR A 245 -14.95 14.20 6.86
C THR A 245 -13.79 13.33 6.39
N ASP A 246 -12.97 13.79 5.44
CA ASP A 246 -11.76 13.07 5.03
C ASP A 246 -10.76 12.95 6.19
N GLY A 247 -10.55 14.05 6.94
CA GLY A 247 -9.71 14.06 8.14
C GLY A 247 -10.24 13.15 9.25
N LEU A 248 -11.56 13.13 9.46
CA LEU A 248 -12.23 12.23 10.41
C LEU A 248 -12.09 10.77 9.99
N GLY A 249 -12.28 10.46 8.71
CA GLY A 249 -12.04 9.12 8.16
C GLY A 249 -10.61 8.67 8.40
N THR A 250 -9.64 9.55 8.20
CA THR A 250 -8.21 9.30 8.48
C THR A 250 -7.95 9.04 9.97
N LEU A 251 -8.56 9.83 10.86
CA LEU A 251 -8.44 9.65 12.31
C LEU A 251 -9.01 8.29 12.75
N ILE A 252 -10.25 8.01 12.38
CA ILE A 252 -10.91 6.72 12.68
C ILE A 252 -10.11 5.58 12.05
N GLY A 253 -9.61 5.81 10.85
CA GLY A 253 -8.76 4.85 10.16
C GLY A 253 -7.51 4.49 10.97
N GLY A 254 -6.80 5.49 11.49
CA GLY A 254 -5.65 5.24 12.35
C GLY A 254 -6.00 4.46 13.63
N ILE A 255 -7.17 4.69 14.22
CA ILE A 255 -7.66 3.91 15.38
C ILE A 255 -7.82 2.43 15.03
N PHE A 256 -8.36 2.13 13.86
CA PHE A 256 -8.58 0.76 13.37
C PHE A 256 -7.43 0.23 12.50
N ASN A 257 -6.24 0.82 12.61
CA ASN A 257 -5.01 0.34 11.95
C ASN A 257 -5.10 0.31 10.41
N THR A 258 -5.82 1.27 9.83
CA THR A 258 -5.91 1.48 8.39
C THR A 258 -5.29 2.83 8.00
N PHE A 259 -5.16 3.04 6.70
CA PHE A 259 -4.40 4.11 6.10
C PHE A 259 -5.26 5.36 5.82
N PRO A 260 -4.65 6.52 5.56
CA PRO A 260 -5.38 7.76 5.37
C PRO A 260 -6.45 7.67 4.28
N TYR A 261 -7.63 8.23 4.58
CA TYR A 261 -8.77 8.24 3.69
C TYR A 261 -8.87 9.56 2.92
N THR A 262 -9.42 9.44 1.72
CA THR A 262 -9.68 10.54 0.81
C THR A 262 -10.87 10.15 -0.07
N SER A 263 -11.53 11.13 -0.66
CA SER A 263 -12.58 10.90 -1.65
C SER A 263 -12.03 10.18 -2.88
N PHE A 264 -12.85 9.45 -3.62
CA PHE A 264 -12.37 8.55 -4.68
C PHE A 264 -12.89 8.96 -6.06
N SER A 265 -11.98 9.26 -6.99
CA SER A 265 -12.32 9.80 -8.32
C SER A 265 -12.98 8.79 -9.25
N GLN A 266 -12.77 7.49 -9.01
CA GLN A 266 -13.41 6.43 -9.79
C GLN A 266 -14.92 6.35 -9.56
N ASN A 267 -15.44 6.98 -8.50
CA ASN A 267 -16.89 7.10 -8.27
C ASN A 267 -17.51 8.28 -9.03
N VAL A 268 -16.67 9.13 -9.63
CA VAL A 268 -17.08 10.34 -10.36
C VAL A 268 -17.16 10.08 -11.87
N GLY A 269 -16.36 9.15 -12.40
CA GLY A 269 -16.40 8.73 -13.82
C GLY A 269 -17.37 7.57 -14.07
#